data_AF-A0A9X0A1G6-F1
#
_entry.id   AF-A0A9X0A1G6-F1
#
_cell.length_a   1.000
_cell.length_b   1.000
_cell.length_c   1.000
_cell.angle_alpha   90.00
_cell.angle_beta   90.00
_cell.angle_gamma   90.00
#
_symmetry.space_group_name_H-M   'P 1'
#
loop_
_entity.id
_entity.type
_entity.pdbx_description
1 polymer ?
#
loop_
_entity_poly.entity_id
_entity_poly.type
_entity_poly.pdbx_seq_one_letter_code
_entity_poly.pdbx_strand_id
1 'polypeptide(L)'
;MKIQERHRFPGGEVVQHGEGVVEAKMKKQNFTAAPGQYVFIKCADVSRFEWHRFTLTQCPSSEDASFSIHCKSLGDWTEKFADRLFLTKSEETQDTGQACLIQNGEYSNDVTSNIKIAVDGPYGSPCMDVWSYDVSLCIATGIGVTPFAALINELRHKIRTGKRLKLRRLYFCVDLRDSSTTIWLHQQDAIIQRNLHGKRCSDREAGENPSVNMILAPA
;
A
#
# COMPACT_ATOMS: atom_id res chain seq x y z
N MET A 1 -17.57 20.99 11.14
CA MET A 1 -17.73 20.15 9.94
C MET A 1 -16.61 20.50 8.98
N LYS A 2 -15.50 19.74 8.96
CA LYS A 2 -14.39 20.01 8.03
C LYS A 2 -14.92 19.76 6.62
N ILE A 3 -14.84 20.77 5.76
CA ILE A 3 -15.14 20.62 4.33
C ILE A 3 -14.20 19.53 3.81
N GLN A 4 -14.76 18.39 3.43
CA GLN A 4 -13.99 17.31 2.81
C GLN A 4 -13.46 17.87 1.48
N GLU A 5 -12.16 18.17 1.45
CA GLU A 5 -11.50 18.64 0.25
C GLU A 5 -11.71 17.61 -0.86
N ARG A 6 -12.46 18.02 -1.90
CA ARG A 6 -12.67 17.25 -3.11
C ARG A 6 -11.35 17.26 -3.88
N HIS A 7 -10.42 16.41 -3.50
CA HIS A 7 -9.18 16.28 -4.25
C HIS A 7 -9.49 15.61 -5.58
N ARG A 8 -9.34 16.38 -6.66
CA ARG A 8 -9.14 15.82 -7.99
C ARG A 8 -7.72 15.24 -7.96
N PHE A 9 -7.57 13.94 -8.17
CA PHE A 9 -6.26 13.29 -8.10
C PHE A 9 -5.68 13.14 -9.50
N PRO A 10 -4.75 14.02 -9.94
CA PRO A 10 -3.99 13.77 -11.15
C PRO A 10 -2.95 12.67 -10.89
N GLY A 11 -2.86 11.68 -11.79
CA GLY A 11 -1.67 10.83 -11.94
C GLY A 11 -1.39 9.80 -10.84
N GLY A 12 -2.36 8.97 -10.47
CA GLY A 12 -2.11 7.78 -9.66
C GLY A 12 -1.54 6.62 -10.50
N GLU A 13 -0.58 5.87 -9.94
CA GLU A 13 -0.11 4.62 -10.55
C GLU A 13 -1.00 3.47 -10.07
N VAL A 14 -1.47 2.63 -10.99
CA VAL A 14 -2.27 1.44 -10.68
C VAL A 14 -1.46 0.21 -11.05
N VAL A 15 -1.41 -0.82 -10.21
CA VAL A 15 -0.72 -2.09 -10.54
C VAL A 15 -1.67 -3.24 -10.27
N GLN A 16 -1.81 -4.15 -11.22
CA GLN A 16 -2.57 -5.37 -11.02
C GLN A 16 -1.67 -6.44 -10.42
N HIS A 17 -2.14 -7.04 -9.33
CA HIS A 17 -1.54 -8.19 -8.68
C HIS A 17 -2.41 -9.44 -8.93
N GLY A 18 -1.94 -10.62 -8.53
CA GLY A 18 -2.69 -11.86 -8.65
C GLY A 18 -4.01 -11.85 -7.86
N GLU A 19 -4.95 -12.74 -8.22
CA GLU A 19 -6.18 -12.99 -7.47
C GLU A 19 -7.10 -11.77 -7.28
N GLY A 20 -7.16 -10.91 -8.30
CA GLY A 20 -8.05 -9.74 -8.29
C GLY A 20 -7.64 -8.68 -7.27
N VAL A 21 -6.36 -8.63 -6.88
CA VAL A 21 -5.81 -7.55 -6.05
C VAL A 21 -5.29 -6.44 -6.95
N VAL A 22 -5.67 -5.19 -6.63
CA VAL A 22 -5.19 -3.98 -7.30
C VAL A 22 -4.47 -3.11 -6.29
N GLU A 23 -3.28 -2.67 -6.65
CA GLU A 23 -2.58 -1.61 -5.95
C GLU A 23 -2.93 -0.26 -6.59
N ALA A 24 -3.40 0.67 -5.78
CA ALA A 24 -3.63 2.05 -6.19
C ALA A 24 -2.69 2.96 -5.41
N LYS A 25 -1.75 3.58 -6.12
CA LYS A 25 -0.81 4.55 -5.59
C LYS A 25 -1.29 5.96 -5.93
N MET A 26 -1.45 6.77 -4.91
CA MET A 26 -2.05 8.10 -4.98
C MET A 26 -1.14 9.12 -4.32
N LYS A 27 -1.29 10.41 -4.68
CA LYS A 27 -0.57 11.53 -4.06
C LYS A 27 -1.57 12.50 -3.45
N LYS A 28 -1.36 12.91 -2.19
CA LYS A 28 -2.19 13.92 -1.52
C LYS A 28 -1.29 14.96 -0.85
N GLN A 29 -1.53 16.24 -1.13
CA GLN A 29 -0.77 17.32 -0.52
C GLN A 29 -1.01 17.35 0.99
N ASN A 30 0.04 17.66 1.76
CA ASN A 30 0.00 17.76 3.23
C ASN A 30 -0.59 16.52 3.92
N PHE A 31 -0.46 15.35 3.30
CA PHE A 31 -0.91 14.09 3.85
C PHE A 31 0.25 13.38 4.55
N THR A 32 0.13 13.26 5.87
CA THR A 32 1.08 12.52 6.70
C THR A 32 0.40 11.29 7.21
N ALA A 33 1.02 10.12 7.07
CA ALA A 33 0.51 8.87 7.62
C ALA A 33 1.65 7.99 8.13
N ALA A 34 1.30 7.08 9.03
CA ALA A 34 2.20 6.11 9.63
C ALA A 34 1.76 4.67 9.31
N PRO A 35 2.69 3.72 9.24
CA PRO A 35 2.37 2.31 9.04
C PRO A 35 1.40 1.77 10.10
N GLY A 36 0.50 0.89 9.66
CA GLY A 36 -0.62 0.42 10.48
C GLY A 36 -1.84 1.36 10.47
N GLN A 37 -1.78 2.54 9.84
CA GLN A 37 -2.95 3.38 9.62
C GLN A 37 -3.75 2.96 8.38
N TYR A 38 -4.99 3.43 8.32
CA TYR A 38 -5.89 3.23 7.19
C TYR A 38 -6.56 4.53 6.77
N VAL A 39 -7.16 4.53 5.58
CA VAL A 39 -7.95 5.64 5.03
C VAL A 39 -9.33 5.15 4.62
N PHE A 40 -10.29 6.07 4.53
CA PHE A 40 -11.52 5.84 3.80
C PHE A 40 -11.41 6.42 2.40
N ILE A 41 -11.79 5.63 1.41
CA ILE A 41 -11.81 6.03 0.01
C ILE A 41 -13.25 6.04 -0.49
N LYS A 42 -13.60 7.11 -1.18
CA LYS A 42 -14.84 7.21 -1.96
C LYS A 42 -14.47 7.46 -3.41
N CYS A 43 -15.14 6.78 -4.33
CA CYS A 43 -15.01 7.02 -5.76
C CYS A 43 -16.37 7.44 -6.32
N ALA A 44 -16.51 8.71 -6.72
CA ALA A 44 -17.79 9.26 -7.17
C ALA A 44 -18.31 8.61 -8.46
N ASP A 45 -17.42 7.99 -9.25
CA ASP A 45 -17.73 7.26 -10.49
C ASP A 45 -18.19 5.82 -10.23
N VAL A 46 -18.04 5.33 -9.00
CA VAL A 46 -18.59 4.05 -8.52
C VAL A 46 -19.84 4.31 -7.68
N SER A 47 -19.74 5.19 -6.69
CA SER A 47 -20.82 5.52 -5.75
C SER A 47 -20.66 6.93 -5.19
N ARG A 48 -21.76 7.68 -5.14
CA ARG A 48 -21.74 9.09 -4.71
C ARG A 48 -21.55 9.27 -3.19
N PHE A 49 -21.87 8.24 -2.41
CA PHE A 49 -22.00 8.35 -0.95
C PHE A 49 -21.23 7.30 -0.16
N GLU A 50 -20.82 6.20 -0.78
CA GLU A 50 -20.14 5.11 -0.07
C GLU A 50 -18.65 5.39 0.16
N TRP A 51 -18.19 5.03 1.34
CA TRP A 51 -16.81 5.13 1.78
C TRP A 51 -16.31 3.75 2.21
N HIS A 52 -15.20 3.31 1.62
CA HIS A 52 -14.63 2.01 1.89
C HIS A 52 -13.28 2.16 2.56
N ARG A 53 -13.03 1.33 3.58
CA ARG A 53 -11.81 1.37 4.38
C ARG A 53 -10.69 0.58 3.69
N PHE A 54 -9.51 1.19 3.60
CA PHE A 54 -8.31 0.54 3.09
C PHE A 54 -7.09 0.85 3.95
N THR A 55 -6.35 -0.20 4.30
CA THR A 55 -5.08 -0.07 5.01
C THR A 55 -4.01 0.50 4.08
N LEU A 56 -3.19 1.40 4.59
CA LEU A 56 -2.05 1.94 3.87
C LEU A 56 -0.95 0.87 3.80
N THR A 57 -0.51 0.51 2.59
CA THR A 57 0.60 -0.43 2.36
C THR A 57 1.93 0.30 2.15
N GLN A 58 1.86 1.52 1.60
CA GLN A 58 2.95 2.48 1.55
C GLN A 58 2.48 3.79 2.16
N CYS A 59 3.29 4.37 3.05
CA CYS A 59 3.03 5.67 3.65
C CYS A 59 3.87 6.76 2.96
N PRO A 60 3.39 8.01 2.93
CA PRO A 60 4.15 9.14 2.42
C PRO A 60 5.44 9.34 3.22
N SER A 61 6.49 9.78 2.53
CA SER A 61 7.79 10.14 3.11
C SER A 61 8.23 11.52 2.60
N SER A 62 9.36 12.02 3.12
CA SER A 62 9.97 13.27 2.64
C SER A 62 10.44 13.18 1.19
N GLU A 63 10.75 11.97 0.70
CA GLU A 63 11.25 11.73 -0.66
C GLU A 63 10.10 11.44 -1.64
N ASP A 64 9.02 10.82 -1.16
CA ASP A 64 7.88 10.42 -1.96
C ASP A 64 6.57 10.72 -1.21
N ALA A 65 5.82 11.72 -1.69
CA ALA A 65 4.52 12.11 -1.15
C ALA A 65 3.38 11.14 -1.50
N SER A 66 3.68 10.03 -2.18
CA SER A 66 2.68 9.03 -2.53
C SER A 66 2.41 8.04 -1.39
N PHE A 67 1.19 7.54 -1.38
CA PHE A 67 0.75 6.43 -0.54
C PHE A 67 0.03 5.41 -1.40
N SER A 68 0.11 4.14 -1.01
CA SER A 68 -0.54 3.05 -1.73
C SER A 68 -1.53 2.32 -0.84
N ILE A 69 -2.59 1.84 -1.47
CA ILE A 69 -3.51 0.85 -0.90
C ILE A 69 -3.53 -0.40 -1.77
N HIS A 70 -3.90 -1.53 -1.17
CA HIS A 70 -4.21 -2.75 -1.91
C HIS A 70 -5.69 -3.09 -1.71
N CYS A 71 -6.42 -3.22 -2.81
CA CYS A 71 -7.84 -3.52 -2.84
C CYS A 71 -8.04 -4.88 -3.51
N LYS A 72 -8.60 -5.86 -2.80
CA LYS A 72 -9.05 -7.12 -3.39
C LYS A 72 -10.49 -6.97 -3.87
N SER A 73 -10.77 -7.33 -5.10
CA SER A 73 -12.13 -7.36 -5.67
C SER A 73 -12.93 -8.50 -5.03
N LEU A 74 -13.77 -8.18 -4.04
CA LEU A 74 -14.56 -9.16 -3.26
C LEU A 74 -16.05 -8.82 -3.22
N GLY A 75 -16.46 -7.74 -3.86
CA GLY A 75 -17.82 -7.24 -3.85
C GLY A 75 -18.03 -6.13 -4.85
N ASP A 76 -19.29 -5.78 -5.04
CA ASP A 76 -19.80 -4.90 -6.07
C ASP A 76 -19.09 -3.54 -6.15
N TRP A 77 -18.80 -2.92 -5.01
CA TRP A 77 -18.07 -1.65 -4.99
C TRP A 77 -16.59 -1.84 -5.36
N THR A 78 -15.92 -2.83 -4.77
CA THR A 78 -14.49 -3.08 -4.98
C THR A 78 -14.16 -3.52 -6.41
N GLU A 79 -15.04 -4.30 -7.03
CA GLU A 79 -14.93 -4.72 -8.43
C GLU A 79 -15.04 -3.51 -9.37
N LYS A 80 -16.11 -2.72 -9.22
CA LYS A 80 -16.29 -1.49 -10.02
C LYS A 80 -15.16 -0.48 -9.79
N PHE A 81 -14.65 -0.39 -8.56
CA PHE A 81 -13.52 0.47 -8.24
C PHE A 81 -12.25 0.02 -8.96
N ALA A 82 -11.93 -1.29 -8.92
CA ALA A 82 -10.83 -1.87 -9.68
C ALA A 82 -10.97 -1.62 -11.18
N ASP A 83 -12.14 -1.88 -11.76
CA ASP A 83 -12.40 -1.66 -13.19
C ASP A 83 -12.18 -0.20 -13.59
N ARG A 84 -12.68 0.74 -12.78
CA ARG A 84 -12.51 2.18 -13.03
C ARG A 84 -11.05 2.61 -12.97
N LEU A 85 -10.23 2.00 -12.11
CA LEU A 85 -8.79 2.27 -12.03
C LEU A 85 -8.03 1.75 -13.27
N PHE A 86 -8.52 0.70 -13.95
CA PHE A 86 -7.89 0.16 -15.15
C PHE A 86 -8.37 0.80 -16.45
N LEU A 87 -9.63 1.20 -16.53
CA LEU A 87 -10.14 1.90 -17.72
C LEU A 87 -9.41 3.22 -17.97
N THR A 88 -8.92 3.87 -16.92
CA THR A 88 -8.06 5.06 -17.03
C THR A 88 -6.65 4.76 -17.56
N LYS A 89 -6.21 3.49 -17.57
CA LYS A 89 -4.93 3.05 -18.14
C LYS A 89 -5.02 2.62 -19.60
N SER A 90 -6.14 2.03 -20.03
CA SER A 90 -6.26 1.42 -21.35
C SER A 90 -6.36 2.42 -22.51
N GLU A 91 -6.62 3.69 -22.24
CA GLU A 91 -6.53 4.75 -23.27
C GLU A 91 -5.06 5.09 -23.63
N GLU A 92 -4.08 4.54 -22.90
CA GLU A 92 -2.64 4.79 -23.10
C GLU A 92 -1.97 3.80 -24.06
N THR A 93 -2.65 2.74 -24.50
CA THR A 93 -2.08 1.75 -25.44
C THR A 93 -3.07 1.30 -26.49
N GLN A 94 -3.05 1.97 -27.64
CA GLN A 94 -3.00 1.30 -28.95
C GLN A 94 -2.68 2.32 -30.05
N ASP A 95 -1.46 2.22 -30.59
CA ASP A 95 -1.24 2.56 -31.97
C ASP A 95 -2.19 1.71 -32.83
N THR A 96 -2.83 2.35 -33.80
CA THR A 96 -3.76 1.84 -34.82
C THR A 96 -5.22 1.53 -34.43
N GLY A 97 -6.07 2.56 -34.58
CA GLY A 97 -7.39 2.37 -35.19
C GLY A 97 -8.61 3.00 -34.47
N GLN A 98 -8.85 4.30 -34.71
CA GLN A 98 -10.13 5.03 -34.57
C GLN A 98 -10.86 4.96 -33.20
N ALA A 99 -11.16 6.05 -32.50
CA ALA A 99 -11.79 7.25 -33.02
C ALA A 99 -11.42 8.52 -32.23
N CYS A 100 -11.19 9.57 -33.01
CA CYS A 100 -10.78 10.91 -32.62
C CYS A 100 -11.98 11.75 -32.16
N LEU A 101 -11.72 12.76 -31.31
CA LEU A 101 -12.25 14.11 -31.54
C LEU A 101 -11.12 15.13 -31.29
N ILE A 102 -10.65 15.74 -32.37
CA ILE A 102 -9.63 16.79 -32.41
C ILE A 102 -10.33 18.15 -32.37
N GLN A 103 -9.93 19.03 -31.45
CA GLN A 103 -9.96 20.49 -31.70
C GLN A 103 -8.68 21.14 -31.16
N ASN A 104 -7.87 21.62 -32.11
CA ASN A 104 -6.99 22.79 -32.02
C ASN A 104 -5.77 22.74 -31.07
N GLY A 105 -4.77 21.96 -31.44
CA GLY A 105 -3.43 22.52 -31.74
C GLY A 105 -2.55 23.06 -30.62
N GLU A 106 -2.83 22.84 -29.34
CA GLU A 106 -1.89 23.13 -28.24
C GLU A 106 -1.60 21.86 -27.40
N TYR A 107 -0.33 21.48 -27.35
CA TYR A 107 0.17 20.34 -26.58
C TYR A 107 0.15 20.64 -25.07
N SER A 108 -0.76 20.01 -24.33
CA SER A 108 -0.74 19.96 -22.88
C SER A 108 -0.54 18.52 -22.39
N ASN A 109 0.56 18.26 -21.66
CA ASN A 109 0.88 16.98 -20.98
C ASN A 109 -0.02 16.71 -19.75
N ASP A 110 -1.29 17.11 -19.78
CA ASP A 110 -2.21 17.11 -18.64
C ASP A 110 -3.56 16.50 -19.02
N VAL A 111 -3.57 15.22 -19.41
CA VAL A 111 -4.81 14.49 -19.71
C VAL A 111 -4.74 13.10 -19.09
N THR A 112 -4.75 13.02 -17.76
CA THR A 112 -5.25 11.82 -17.06
C THR A 112 -6.76 11.96 -16.93
N SER A 113 -7.51 11.06 -17.58
CA SER A 113 -8.97 11.00 -17.47
C SER A 113 -9.36 10.77 -15.99
N ASN A 114 -10.12 11.73 -15.46
CA ASN A 114 -10.14 12.09 -14.04
C ASN A 114 -11.10 11.24 -13.20
N ILE A 115 -10.66 10.08 -12.70
CA ILE A 115 -11.42 9.35 -11.68
C ILE A 115 -11.53 10.20 -10.40
N LYS A 116 -12.75 10.42 -9.93
CA LYS A 116 -13.02 11.31 -8.78
C LYS A 116 -12.95 10.53 -7.48
N ILE A 117 -11.73 10.34 -7.01
CA ILE A 117 -11.46 9.72 -5.71
C ILE A 117 -11.45 10.79 -4.63
N ALA A 118 -12.03 10.52 -3.47
CA ALA A 118 -11.88 11.32 -2.26
C ALA A 118 -11.29 10.43 -1.16
N VAL A 119 -10.35 10.98 -0.39
CA VAL A 119 -9.60 10.25 0.64
C VAL A 119 -9.77 10.96 1.97
N ASP A 120 -10.32 10.26 2.95
CA ASP A 120 -10.46 10.71 4.33
C ASP A 120 -9.52 9.91 5.25
N GLY A 121 -8.91 10.59 6.22
CA GLY A 121 -7.89 10.04 7.11
C GLY A 121 -6.55 10.80 7.10
N PRO A 122 -5.48 10.19 7.65
CA PRO A 122 -5.42 8.79 8.09
C PRO A 122 -6.13 8.54 9.43
N TYR A 123 -6.42 7.26 9.70
CA TYR A 123 -6.98 6.78 10.97
C TYR A 123 -6.07 5.74 11.60
N GLY A 124 -5.97 5.80 12.93
CA GLY A 124 -5.14 4.87 13.70
C GLY A 124 -5.73 3.47 13.78
N SER A 125 -4.85 2.47 13.94
CA SER A 125 -5.25 1.11 14.30
C SER A 125 -4.29 0.53 15.34
N PRO A 126 -4.68 -0.54 16.07
CA PRO A 126 -3.81 -1.20 17.03
C PRO A 126 -2.47 -1.70 16.44
N CYS A 127 -2.40 -1.88 15.10
CA CYS A 127 -1.15 -2.29 14.43
C CYS A 127 -0.03 -1.25 14.54
N MET A 128 -0.33 0.01 14.89
CA MET A 128 0.68 1.07 15.05
C MET A 128 1.61 0.84 16.24
N ASP A 129 1.12 0.14 17.28
CA ASP A 129 1.85 -0.04 18.53
C ASP A 129 2.82 -1.22 18.50
N VAL A 130 3.01 -1.87 17.34
CA VAL A 130 3.86 -3.07 17.20
C VAL A 130 5.29 -2.86 17.71
N TRP A 131 5.78 -1.62 17.64
CA TRP A 131 7.13 -1.22 18.04
C TRP A 131 7.28 -0.99 19.55
N SER A 132 6.16 -0.90 20.29
CA SER A 132 6.11 -0.57 21.72
C SER A 132 6.31 -1.78 22.63
N TYR A 133 6.35 -2.98 22.06
CA TYR A 133 6.50 -4.26 22.76
C TYR A 133 7.85 -4.90 22.43
N ASP A 134 8.39 -5.69 23.36
CA ASP A 134 9.64 -6.43 23.14
C ASP A 134 9.46 -7.58 22.15
N VAL A 135 8.28 -8.19 22.16
CA VAL A 135 7.88 -9.29 21.28
C VAL A 135 6.49 -8.97 20.74
N SER A 136 6.34 -9.02 19.41
CA SER A 136 5.07 -8.80 18.73
C SER A 136 4.76 -9.98 17.80
N LEU A 137 3.52 -10.46 17.84
CA LEU A 137 3.00 -11.52 16.99
C LEU A 137 1.91 -10.95 16.07
N CYS A 138 2.16 -11.00 14.77
CA CYS A 138 1.31 -10.50 13.71
C CYS A 138 0.63 -11.68 13.01
N ILE A 139 -0.69 -11.84 13.17
CA ILE A 139 -1.47 -12.91 12.53
C ILE A 139 -2.37 -12.31 11.44
N ALA A 140 -2.31 -12.84 10.22
CA ALA A 140 -3.16 -12.38 9.12
C ALA A 140 -3.56 -13.52 8.16
N THR A 141 -4.66 -13.31 7.44
CA THR A 141 -5.11 -14.17 6.34
C THR A 141 -5.57 -13.33 5.15
N GLY A 142 -5.28 -13.79 3.93
CA GLY A 142 -5.65 -13.12 2.68
C GLY A 142 -5.21 -11.65 2.60
N ILE A 143 -6.11 -10.75 2.18
CA ILE A 143 -5.85 -9.30 2.09
C ILE A 143 -5.56 -8.63 3.44
N GLY A 144 -5.88 -9.32 4.55
CA GLY A 144 -5.61 -8.87 5.91
C GLY A 144 -4.11 -8.73 6.24
N VAL A 145 -3.22 -9.14 5.34
CA VAL A 145 -1.76 -8.99 5.49
C VAL A 145 -1.26 -7.58 5.16
N THR A 146 -2.08 -6.74 4.52
CA THR A 146 -1.75 -5.35 4.13
C THR A 146 -1.14 -4.47 5.23
N PRO A 147 -1.62 -4.42 6.48
CA PRO A 147 -0.95 -3.66 7.54
C PRO A 147 0.49 -4.10 7.79
N PHE A 148 0.77 -5.40 7.63
CA PHE A 148 2.09 -5.96 7.89
C PHE A 148 3.08 -5.59 6.80
N ALA A 149 2.63 -5.42 5.56
CA ALA A 149 3.46 -4.88 4.48
C ALA A 149 4.04 -3.50 4.83
N ALA A 150 3.19 -2.62 5.35
CA ALA A 150 3.62 -1.29 5.76
C ALA A 150 4.59 -1.35 6.95
N LEU A 151 4.35 -2.23 7.92
CA LEU A 151 5.24 -2.43 9.07
C LEU A 151 6.61 -2.97 8.65
N ILE A 152 6.66 -3.91 7.71
CA ILE A 152 7.87 -4.46 7.10
C ILE A 152 8.69 -3.33 6.44
N ASN A 153 8.04 -2.48 5.64
CA ASN A 153 8.69 -1.32 5.02
C ASN A 153 9.23 -0.34 6.06
N GLU A 154 8.47 -0.07 7.13
CA GLU A 154 8.92 0.79 8.23
C GLU A 154 10.11 0.20 8.98
N LEU A 155 10.10 -1.12 9.21
CA LEU A 155 11.17 -1.83 9.89
C LEU A 155 12.47 -1.71 9.11
N ARG A 156 12.41 -1.93 7.79
CA ARG A 156 13.56 -1.74 6.90
C ARG A 156 14.11 -0.33 7.01
N HIS A 157 13.24 0.68 7.04
CA HIS A 157 13.65 2.07 7.21
C HIS A 157 14.29 2.33 8.59
N LYS A 158 13.72 1.82 9.69
CA LYS A 158 14.25 1.96 11.06
C LYS A 158 15.61 1.26 11.23
N ILE A 159 15.79 0.08 10.62
CA ILE A 159 17.06 -0.66 10.62
C ILE A 159 18.13 0.11 9.83
N ARG A 160 17.77 0.70 8.69
CA ARG A 160 18.69 1.51 7.87
C ARG A 160 19.13 2.78 8.58
N THR A 161 18.20 3.44 9.30
CA THR A 161 18.48 4.67 10.04
C THR A 161 19.13 4.43 11.42
N GLY A 162 19.26 3.17 11.85
CA GLY A 162 19.89 2.82 13.13
C GLY A 162 19.06 3.23 14.35
N LYS A 163 17.75 3.44 14.19
CA LYS A 163 16.87 3.82 15.31
C LYS A 163 16.74 2.64 16.27
N ARG A 164 17.07 2.85 17.55
CA ARG A 164 16.91 1.81 18.58
C ARG A 164 15.42 1.50 18.75
N LEU A 165 15.06 0.23 18.60
CA LEU A 165 13.70 -0.26 18.78
C LEU A 165 13.63 -1.04 20.09
N LYS A 166 12.51 -0.91 20.80
CA LYS A 166 12.21 -1.77 21.95
C LYS A 166 11.92 -3.21 21.51
N LEU A 167 11.32 -3.35 20.32
CA LEU A 167 11.05 -4.63 19.68
C LEU A 167 12.33 -5.43 19.43
N ARG A 168 12.40 -6.62 20.04
CA ARG A 168 13.46 -7.62 19.88
C ARG A 168 13.07 -8.75 18.94
N ARG A 169 11.79 -9.15 18.95
CA ARG A 169 11.29 -10.25 18.12
C ARG A 169 9.97 -9.89 17.47
N LEU A 170 9.93 -9.99 16.14
CA LEU A 170 8.72 -9.83 15.36
C LEU A 170 8.39 -11.16 14.68
N TYR A 171 7.23 -11.71 15.00
CA TYR A 171 6.72 -12.93 14.39
C TYR A 171 5.58 -12.60 13.45
N PHE A 172 5.66 -13.07 12.22
CA PHE A 172 4.53 -13.04 11.29
C PHE A 172 4.02 -14.46 11.12
N CYS A 173 2.74 -14.67 11.39
CA CYS A 173 2.00 -15.90 11.12
C CYS A 173 0.93 -15.57 10.08
N VAL A 174 1.19 -15.91 8.82
CA VAL A 174 0.27 -15.59 7.73
C VAL A 174 -0.26 -16.88 7.13
N ASP A 175 -1.58 -17.02 7.15
CA ASP A 175 -2.30 -18.09 6.48
C ASP A 175 -2.72 -17.62 5.09
N LEU A 176 -2.17 -18.26 4.07
CA LEU A 176 -2.39 -17.96 2.67
C LEU A 176 -3.01 -19.17 2.01
N ARG A 177 -4.32 -19.08 1.72
CA ARG A 177 -5.00 -20.10 0.89
C ARG A 177 -4.43 -20.17 -0.53
N ASP A 178 -3.88 -19.06 -1.02
CA ASP A 178 -3.21 -18.98 -2.32
C ASP A 178 -2.01 -18.01 -2.23
N SER A 179 -0.84 -18.51 -2.61
CA SER A 179 0.44 -17.79 -2.62
C SER A 179 0.48 -16.67 -3.66
N SER A 180 -0.37 -16.73 -4.69
CA SER A 180 -0.45 -15.76 -5.79
C SER A 180 -0.92 -14.37 -5.35
N THR A 181 -1.78 -14.31 -4.32
CA THR A 181 -2.35 -13.06 -3.78
C THR A 181 -1.29 -12.17 -3.10
N THR A 182 -0.17 -12.76 -2.66
CA THR A 182 0.80 -12.09 -1.78
C THR A 182 2.23 -12.12 -2.32
N ILE A 183 2.45 -12.46 -3.59
CA ILE A 183 3.78 -12.42 -4.23
C ILE A 183 4.46 -11.05 -4.01
N TRP A 184 3.69 -9.97 -4.09
CA TRP A 184 4.17 -8.61 -3.84
C TRP A 184 4.68 -8.41 -2.39
N LEU A 185 4.09 -9.08 -1.41
CA LEU A 185 4.55 -9.08 -0.02
C LEU A 185 5.80 -9.96 0.14
N HIS A 186 5.85 -11.12 -0.53
CA HIS A 186 7.02 -12.01 -0.51
C HIS A 186 8.27 -11.31 -1.04
N GLN A 187 8.13 -10.45 -2.06
CA GLN A 187 9.23 -9.65 -2.56
C GLN A 187 9.80 -8.69 -1.51
N GLN A 188 8.96 -8.13 -0.64
CA GLN A 188 9.40 -7.26 0.45
C GLN A 188 10.12 -8.04 1.57
N ASP A 189 9.58 -9.20 1.98
CA ASP A 189 10.21 -10.02 3.03
C ASP A 189 11.58 -10.56 2.61
N ALA A 190 11.72 -11.07 1.38
CA ALA A 190 13.00 -11.58 0.88
C ALA A 190 14.13 -10.52 0.94
N ILE A 191 13.78 -9.24 0.74
CA ILE A 191 14.73 -8.13 0.85
C ILE A 191 15.11 -7.87 2.31
N ILE A 192 14.17 -7.97 3.26
CA ILE A 192 14.46 -7.79 4.68
C ILE A 192 15.34 -8.93 5.21
N GLN A 193 15.00 -10.18 4.89
CA GLN A 193 15.79 -11.33 5.33
C GLN A 193 17.23 -11.22 4.86
N ARG A 194 17.48 -10.82 3.61
CA ARG A 194 18.85 -10.57 3.10
C ARG A 194 19.59 -9.48 3.87
N ASN A 195 18.93 -8.37 4.18
CA ASN A 195 19.55 -7.25 4.92
C ASN A 195 19.85 -7.60 6.39
N LEU A 196 18.99 -8.38 7.03
CA LEU A 196 19.20 -8.86 8.41
C LEU A 196 20.32 -9.90 8.49
N HIS A 197 20.41 -10.81 7.53
CA HIS A 197 21.50 -11.79 7.45
C HIS A 197 22.85 -11.12 7.16
N GLY A 198 22.88 -10.07 6.32
CA GLY A 198 24.10 -9.29 6.05
C GLY A 198 24.66 -8.58 7.29
N LYS A 199 23.80 -8.00 8.14
CA LYS A 199 24.22 -7.34 9.39
C LYS A 199 24.65 -8.31 10.50
N ARG A 200 24.12 -9.53 10.51
CA ARG A 200 24.56 -10.60 11.44
C ARG A 200 26.05 -10.96 11.28
N CYS A 201 26.62 -10.68 10.11
CA CYS A 201 28.03 -10.95 9.81
C CYS A 201 28.95 -9.79 10.23
N SER A 202 28.45 -8.56 10.32
CA SER A 202 29.25 -7.37 10.68
C SER A 202 29.28 -7.08 12.18
N ASP A 203 28.21 -7.41 12.91
CA ASP A 203 28.04 -6.96 14.31
C ASP A 203 28.09 -8.16 15.27
N ARG A 204 29.30 -8.65 15.61
CA ARG A 204 29.49 -9.66 16.67
C ARG A 204 29.68 -9.07 18.08
N GLU A 205 29.74 -7.75 18.21
CA GLU A 205 29.90 -7.08 19.50
C GLU A 205 28.95 -5.88 19.62
N ALA A 206 27.74 -6.09 20.17
CA ALA A 206 26.94 -5.14 20.98
C ALA A 206 25.43 -5.45 20.91
N GLY A 207 24.89 -6.14 21.93
CA GLY A 207 23.45 -6.27 22.17
C GLY A 207 22.68 -7.15 21.17
N GLU A 208 21.64 -7.85 21.63
CA GLU A 208 20.78 -8.63 20.72
C GLU A 208 20.10 -7.70 19.70
N ASN A 209 20.56 -7.77 18.45
CA ASN A 209 19.90 -7.12 17.32
C ASN A 209 18.47 -7.66 17.16
N PRO A 210 17.49 -6.81 16.78
CA PRO A 210 16.12 -7.26 16.54
C PRO A 210 16.11 -8.36 15.46
N SER A 211 15.40 -9.44 15.76
CA SER A 211 15.22 -10.58 14.87
C SER A 211 13.80 -10.60 14.31
N VAL A 212 13.68 -10.88 13.01
CA VAL A 212 12.40 -11.00 12.32
C VAL A 212 12.26 -12.44 11.85
N ASN A 213 11.26 -13.14 12.35
CA ASN A 213 10.95 -14.50 11.93
C ASN A 213 9.58 -14.47 11.26
N MET A 214 9.55 -14.77 9.97
CA MET A 214 8.30 -14.98 9.26
C MET A 214 8.03 -16.49 9.21
N ILE A 215 6.94 -16.91 9.85
CA ILE A 215 6.45 -18.27 9.83
C ILE A 215 5.24 -18.28 8.91
N LEU A 216 5.41 -18.87 7.73
CA LEU A 216 4.29 -19.12 6.83
C LEU A 216 3.72 -20.48 7.19
N ALA A 217 2.45 -20.51 7.59
CA ALA A 217 1.75 -21.76 7.74
C ALA A 217 1.30 -22.21 6.33
N PRO A 218 1.67 -23.41 5.87
CA PRO A 218 0.97 -24.01 4.73
C PRO A 218 -0.49 -24.26 5.15
N ALA A 219 -1.42 -23.98 4.24
CA ALA A 219 -2.84 -24.29 4.41
C ALA A 219 -3.09 -25.80 4.55
#